data_AF-A0A257VUG6-F1
#
_entry.id   AF-A0A257VUG6-F1
#
_cell.length_a   1.000
_cell.length_b   1.000
_cell.length_c   1.000
_cell.angle_alpha   90.00
_cell.angle_beta   90.00
_cell.angle_gamma   90.00
#
_symmetry.space_group_name_H-M   'P 1'
#
loop_
_entity.id
_entity.type
_entity.pdbx_description
1 polymer ?
#
loop_
_entity_poly.entity_id
_entity_poly.type
_entity_poly.pdbx_seq_one_letter_code
_entity_poly.pdbx_strand_id
1 'polypeptide(L)'
;MATVLVQGGTLRVGDLVVAGAAYGRVRALLNDKGQNITEAGPSVPVEILGLDSVPEAGDEFAVVENEKSARDITEYRREKEKKRVSLASARSVDQLFAIAGKTSAKELPIVIKADVNGSAEAIVGSLHKFLDDEVKVRVLLSGVGAINESDVTLAQATGAMLIGFNV
;
A
#
# COMPACT_ATOMS: atom_id res chain seq x y z
N MET A 1 6.18 -0.29 10.04
CA MET A 1 5.25 -0.47 11.17
C MET A 1 3.88 -0.76 10.60
N ALA A 2 3.05 -1.52 11.31
CA ALA A 2 1.71 -1.87 10.85
C ALA A 2 0.77 -2.00 12.05
N THR A 3 -0.43 -1.46 11.94
CA THR A 3 -1.49 -1.67 12.94
C THR A 3 -2.27 -2.91 12.58
N VAL A 4 -2.34 -3.87 13.51
CA VAL A 4 -3.04 -5.14 13.32
C VAL A 4 -4.06 -5.35 14.42
N LEU A 5 -5.07 -6.16 14.13
CA LEU A 5 -6.03 -6.65 15.11
C LEU A 5 -5.84 -8.15 15.28
N VAL A 6 -5.45 -8.59 16.49
CA VAL A 6 -5.28 -10.01 16.77
C VAL A 6 -6.66 -10.68 16.79
N GLN A 7 -6.97 -11.53 15.83
CA GLN A 7 -8.26 -12.22 15.77
C GLN A 7 -8.27 -13.53 16.58
N GLY A 8 -7.13 -14.21 16.68
CA GLY A 8 -7.00 -15.46 17.42
C GLY A 8 -5.56 -15.71 17.87
N GLY A 9 -5.41 -16.44 18.97
CA GLY A 9 -4.11 -16.72 19.58
C GLY A 9 -3.55 -15.56 20.41
N THR A 10 -2.23 -15.50 20.54
CA THR A 10 -1.54 -14.43 21.28
C THR A 10 -0.28 -14.07 20.53
N LEU A 11 -0.14 -12.80 20.18
CA LEU A 11 1.03 -12.24 19.52
C LEU A 11 2.01 -11.74 20.57
N ARG A 12 3.29 -12.08 20.46
CA ARG A 12 4.32 -11.72 21.43
C ARG A 12 5.49 -11.01 20.78
N VAL A 13 6.17 -10.19 21.59
CA VAL A 13 7.47 -9.64 21.19
C VAL A 13 8.45 -10.79 20.97
N GLY A 14 9.15 -10.76 19.83
CA GLY A 14 10.05 -11.82 19.40
C GLY A 14 9.42 -12.83 18.43
N ASP A 15 8.10 -12.84 18.27
CA ASP A 15 7.44 -13.70 17.28
C ASP A 15 7.85 -13.32 15.86
N LEU A 16 7.88 -14.31 14.98
CA LEU A 16 8.09 -14.11 13.56
C LEU A 16 6.72 -14.08 12.87
N VAL A 17 6.44 -13.00 12.16
CA VAL A 17 5.13 -12.73 11.57
C VAL A 17 5.25 -12.59 10.06
N VAL A 18 4.26 -13.12 9.36
CA VAL A 18 3.97 -12.81 7.95
C VAL A 18 2.67 -12.04 7.92
N ALA A 19 2.63 -10.89 7.25
CA ALA A 19 1.44 -10.10 6.99
C ALA A 19 1.38 -9.80 5.49
N GLY A 20 0.47 -10.44 4.76
CA GLY A 20 0.42 -10.33 3.30
C GLY A 20 1.75 -10.71 2.62
N ALA A 21 2.35 -9.75 1.92
CA ALA A 21 3.67 -9.87 1.27
C ALA A 21 4.85 -9.33 2.13
N ALA A 22 4.57 -8.90 3.36
CA ALA A 22 5.55 -8.45 4.34
C ALA A 22 5.84 -9.55 5.37
N TYR A 23 7.06 -9.57 5.89
CA TYR A 23 7.41 -10.44 7.02
C TYR A 23 8.46 -9.80 7.92
N GLY A 24 8.59 -10.31 9.14
CA GLY A 24 9.64 -9.87 10.04
C GLY A 24 9.44 -10.35 11.45
N ARG A 25 10.46 -10.13 12.28
CA ARG A 25 10.39 -10.42 13.71
C ARG A 25 9.82 -9.21 14.45
N VAL A 26 8.83 -9.44 15.31
CA VAL A 26 8.24 -8.42 16.18
C VAL A 26 9.30 -7.92 17.15
N ARG A 27 9.75 -6.67 16.96
CA ARG A 27 10.73 -6.01 17.83
C ARG A 27 10.05 -5.31 19.01
N ALA A 28 8.85 -4.80 18.80
CA ALA A 28 8.02 -4.19 19.82
C ALA A 28 6.55 -4.26 19.41
N LEU A 29 5.68 -4.27 20.42
CA LEU A 29 4.24 -4.12 20.28
C LEU A 29 3.83 -2.85 21.03
N LEU A 30 3.10 -1.96 20.36
CA LEU A 30 2.49 -0.80 21.00
C LEU A 30 0.97 -0.99 21.04
N ASN A 31 0.35 -0.68 22.17
CA ASN A 31 -1.11 -0.66 22.27
C ASN A 31 -1.71 0.61 21.64
N ASP A 32 -3.03 0.71 21.67
CA ASP A 32 -3.83 1.88 21.24
C ASP A 32 -3.45 3.21 21.92
N LYS A 33 -2.75 3.15 23.05
CA LYS A 33 -2.26 4.30 23.82
C LYS A 33 -0.79 4.61 23.56
N GLY A 34 -0.15 3.94 22.60
CA GLY A 34 1.27 4.09 22.30
C GLY A 34 2.21 3.53 23.38
N GLN A 35 1.71 2.68 24.28
CA GLN A 35 2.50 2.07 25.34
C GLN A 35 3.05 0.72 24.87
N ASN A 36 4.31 0.45 25.19
CA ASN A 36 4.92 -0.86 24.91
C ASN A 36 4.26 -1.96 25.75
N ILE A 37 3.90 -3.05 25.08
CA ILE A 37 3.39 -4.28 25.71
C ILE A 37 4.21 -5.49 25.25
N THR A 38 4.19 -6.56 26.03
CA THR A 38 4.96 -7.79 25.74
C THR A 38 4.16 -8.83 24.97
N GLU A 39 2.83 -8.80 25.11
CA GLU A 39 1.92 -9.71 24.42
C GLU A 39 0.57 -9.04 24.13
N ALA A 40 -0.09 -9.53 23.08
CA ALA A 40 -1.40 -9.08 22.63
C ALA A 40 -2.31 -10.29 22.41
N GLY A 41 -3.37 -10.39 23.21
CA GLY A 41 -4.39 -11.43 23.07
C GLY A 41 -5.43 -11.09 21.99
N PRO A 42 -6.46 -11.95 21.83
CA PRO A 42 -7.52 -11.72 20.86
C PRO A 42 -8.27 -10.41 21.11
N SER A 43 -8.73 -9.78 20.03
CA SER A 43 -9.44 -8.48 20.01
C SER A 43 -8.63 -7.29 20.52
N VAL A 44 -7.32 -7.43 20.71
CA VAL A 44 -6.43 -6.32 21.08
C VAL A 44 -5.82 -5.72 19.81
N PRO A 45 -6.09 -4.43 19.49
CA PRO A 45 -5.39 -3.74 18.42
C PRO A 45 -3.98 -3.38 18.88
N VAL A 46 -2.98 -3.70 18.06
CA VAL A 46 -1.57 -3.40 18.36
C VAL A 46 -0.81 -2.98 17.13
N GLU A 47 0.18 -2.12 17.35
CA GLU A 47 1.14 -1.76 16.32
C GLU A 47 2.37 -2.65 16.40
N ILE A 48 2.71 -3.29 15.28
CA ILE A 48 3.89 -4.12 15.13
C ILE A 48 5.04 -3.27 14.56
N LEU A 49 6.14 -3.25 15.31
CA LEU A 49 7.43 -2.79 14.82
C LEU A 49 8.32 -3.98 14.46
N GLY A 50 8.99 -3.92 13.31
CA GLY A 50 9.98 -4.93 12.89
C GLY A 50 9.68 -5.68 11.60
N LEU A 51 8.58 -5.36 10.91
CA LEU A 51 8.32 -5.83 9.54
C LEU A 51 9.29 -5.20 8.53
N ASP A 52 9.66 -5.96 7.51
CA ASP A 52 10.56 -5.53 6.42
C ASP A 52 9.93 -4.50 5.47
N SER A 53 8.60 -4.52 5.38
CA SER A 53 7.79 -3.69 4.50
C SER A 53 6.44 -3.42 5.17
N VAL A 54 5.69 -2.46 4.61
CA VAL A 54 4.34 -2.13 5.09
C VAL A 54 3.36 -3.09 4.39
N PRO A 55 2.59 -3.91 5.12
CA PRO A 55 1.55 -4.75 4.55
C PRO A 55 0.37 -3.91 4.02
N GLU A 56 -0.44 -4.48 3.14
CA GLU A 56 -1.62 -3.80 2.62
C GLU A 56 -2.76 -3.79 3.64
N ALA A 57 -3.66 -2.83 3.49
CA ALA A 57 -4.83 -2.77 4.36
C ALA A 57 -5.73 -3.98 4.10
N GLY A 58 -6.08 -4.70 5.17
CA GLY A 58 -6.90 -5.91 5.07
C GLY A 58 -6.10 -7.20 4.83
N ASP A 59 -4.77 -7.13 4.72
CA ASP A 59 -3.93 -8.33 4.70
C ASP A 59 -4.08 -9.14 5.99
N GLU A 60 -4.26 -10.45 5.82
CA GLU A 60 -4.18 -11.39 6.93
C GLU A 60 -2.73 -11.54 7.39
N PHE A 61 -2.55 -11.68 8.71
CA PHE A 61 -1.26 -11.97 9.31
C PHE A 61 -1.29 -13.26 10.13
N ALA A 62 -0.14 -13.93 10.20
CA ALA A 62 0.04 -15.14 10.99
C ALA A 62 1.45 -15.19 11.58
N VAL A 63 1.55 -15.76 12.79
CA VAL A 63 2.83 -16.13 13.40
C VAL A 63 3.31 -17.43 12.74
N VAL A 64 4.59 -17.48 12.39
CA VAL A 64 5.23 -18.62 11.73
C VAL A 64 6.45 -19.10 12.50
N GLU A 65 6.77 -20.38 12.37
CA GLU A 65 7.79 -21.03 13.20
C GLU A 65 9.23 -20.66 12.79
N ASN A 66 9.47 -20.43 11.50
CA ASN A 66 10.81 -20.22 10.97
C ASN A 66 10.87 -19.18 9.85
N GLU A 67 12.03 -18.52 9.74
CA GLU A 67 12.26 -17.40 8.83
C GLU A 67 12.27 -17.84 7.36
N LYS A 68 12.68 -19.08 7.09
CA LYS A 68 12.69 -19.62 5.74
C LYS A 68 11.27 -19.73 5.17
N SER A 69 10.34 -20.32 5.91
CA SER A 69 8.94 -20.42 5.53
C SER A 69 8.30 -19.05 5.36
N ALA A 70 8.61 -18.08 6.23
CA ALA A 70 8.14 -16.70 6.09
C ALA A 70 8.59 -16.06 4.76
N ARG A 71 9.87 -16.22 4.44
CA ARG A 71 10.47 -15.72 3.20
C ARG A 71 9.87 -16.39 1.97
N ASP A 72 9.75 -17.71 1.98
CA ASP A 72 9.20 -18.47 0.84
C ASP A 72 7.75 -18.06 0.55
N ILE A 73 6.92 -17.88 1.59
CA ILE A 73 5.51 -17.44 1.45
C ILE A 73 5.44 -16.02 0.86
N THR A 74 6.24 -15.09 1.40
CA THR A 74 6.20 -13.69 0.96
C THR A 74 6.79 -13.49 -0.42
N GLU A 75 7.88 -14.18 -0.78
CA GLU A 75 8.45 -14.15 -2.13
C GLU A 75 7.45 -14.69 -3.16
N TYR A 76 6.80 -15.81 -2.87
CA TYR A 76 5.76 -16.35 -3.73
C TYR A 76 4.60 -15.36 -3.95
N ARG A 77 4.15 -14.69 -2.88
CA ARG A 77 3.09 -13.66 -2.95
C ARG A 77 3.54 -12.45 -3.77
N ARG A 78 4.75 -11.92 -3.53
CA ARG A 78 5.33 -10.80 -4.29
C ARG A 78 5.47 -11.12 -5.78
N GLU A 79 5.93 -12.32 -6.14
CA GLU A 79 6.03 -12.72 -7.54
C GLU A 79 4.66 -12.80 -8.22
N LYS A 80 3.68 -13.39 -7.53
CA LYS A 80 2.31 -13.51 -8.05
C LYS A 80 1.70 -12.13 -8.30
N GLU A 81 1.95 -11.19 -7.40
CA GLU A 81 1.48 -9.82 -7.53
C GLU A 81 2.16 -9.07 -8.68
N LYS A 82 3.49 -9.16 -8.80
CA LYS A 82 4.23 -8.61 -9.95
C LYS A 82 3.73 -9.15 -11.29
N LYS A 83 3.44 -10.45 -11.36
CA LYS A 83 2.86 -11.08 -12.57
C LYS A 83 1.47 -10.52 -12.89
N ARG A 84 0.61 -10.29 -11.88
CA ARG A 84 -0.70 -9.66 -12.08
C ARG A 84 -0.58 -8.24 -12.65
N VAL A 85 0.32 -7.42 -12.10
CA VAL A 85 0.54 -6.04 -12.56
C VAL A 85 1.07 -6.02 -14.01
N SER A 86 2.00 -6.93 -14.35
CA SER A 86 2.53 -7.06 -15.71
C SER A 86 1.44 -7.45 -16.73
N LEU A 87 0.56 -8.40 -16.38
CA LEU A 87 -0.56 -8.80 -17.24
C LEU A 87 -1.61 -7.70 -17.40
N ALA A 88 -1.88 -6.91 -16.36
CA ALA A 88 -2.75 -5.75 -16.44
C ALA A 88 -2.16 -4.66 -17.37
N SER A 89 -0.84 -4.47 -17.31
CA SER A 89 -0.10 -3.54 -18.17
C SER A 89 -0.13 -3.98 -19.63
N ALA A 90 0.03 -5.28 -19.93
CA ALA A 90 -0.06 -5.80 -21.29
C ALA A 90 -1.46 -5.57 -21.91
N ARG A 91 -2.54 -5.79 -21.14
CA ARG A 91 -3.93 -5.51 -21.58
C ARG A 91 -4.18 -4.03 -21.88
N SER A 92 -3.45 -3.13 -21.22
CA SER A 92 -3.57 -1.70 -21.46
C SER A 92 -2.96 -1.27 -22.80
N VAL A 93 -1.91 -1.93 -23.30
CA VAL A 93 -1.26 -1.59 -24.60
C VAL A 93 -2.23 -1.78 -25.77
N ASP A 94 -2.96 -2.90 -25.79
CA ASP A 94 -3.97 -3.16 -26.83
C ASP A 94 -5.10 -2.13 -26.80
N GLN A 95 -5.46 -1.65 -25.60
CA GLN A 95 -6.44 -0.56 -25.44
C GLN A 95 -5.89 0.81 -25.85
N LEU A 96 -4.59 1.09 -25.63
CA LEU A 96 -3.94 2.33 -26.08
C LEU A 96 -3.99 2.47 -27.61
N PHE A 97 -3.83 1.36 -28.35
CA PHE A 97 -3.99 1.37 -29.82
C PHE A 97 -5.43 1.64 -30.27
N ALA A 98 -6.43 1.25 -29.47
CA ALA A 98 -7.85 1.52 -29.76
C ALA A 98 -8.29 2.96 -29.40
N ILE A 99 -7.58 3.62 -28.46
CA ILE A 99 -7.91 4.97 -27.98
C ILE A 99 -7.29 6.08 -28.85
N ALA A 100 -6.23 5.77 -29.62
CA ALA A 100 -5.52 6.73 -30.48
C ALA A 100 -6.40 7.42 -31.56
N GLY A 101 -7.63 6.95 -31.78
CA GLY A 101 -8.58 7.51 -32.75
C GLY A 101 -9.69 8.40 -32.20
N LYS A 102 -9.79 8.63 -30.88
CA LYS A 102 -10.85 9.48 -30.28
C LYS A 102 -10.27 10.77 -29.72
N THR A 103 -10.96 11.88 -30.02
CA THR A 103 -10.68 13.24 -29.59
C THR A 103 -10.24 13.28 -28.12
N SER A 104 -9.05 13.84 -27.88
CA SER A 104 -8.37 13.86 -26.58
C SER A 104 -9.20 14.61 -25.54
N ALA A 105 -9.85 13.88 -24.63
CA ALA A 105 -10.25 14.46 -23.34
C ALA A 105 -9.00 15.05 -22.69
N LYS A 106 -9.10 16.20 -22.03
CA LYS A 106 -7.95 16.78 -21.31
C LYS A 106 -7.63 15.90 -20.11
N GLU A 107 -6.39 15.42 -20.00
CA GLU A 107 -5.96 14.68 -18.82
C GLU A 107 -5.43 15.65 -17.76
N LEU A 108 -5.85 15.45 -16.51
CA LEU A 108 -5.27 16.10 -15.34
C LEU A 108 -4.42 15.07 -14.59
N PRO A 109 -3.09 15.09 -14.77
CA PRO A 109 -2.20 14.20 -14.04
C PRO A 109 -2.07 14.62 -12.57
N ILE A 110 -2.10 13.65 -11.65
CA ILE A 110 -2.03 13.90 -10.19
C ILE A 110 -1.06 12.92 -9.53
N VAL A 111 -0.28 13.43 -8.57
CA VAL A 111 0.55 12.66 -7.63
C VAL A 111 -0.02 12.84 -6.22
N ILE A 112 -0.22 11.75 -5.50
CA ILE A 112 -0.86 11.73 -4.17
C ILE A 112 0.11 11.16 -3.14
N LYS A 113 0.27 11.88 -2.02
CA LYS A 113 0.95 11.39 -0.81
C LYS A 113 0.01 11.47 0.37
N ALA A 114 -0.12 10.38 1.11
CA ALA A 114 -0.90 10.34 2.33
C ALA A 114 -0.05 9.87 3.52
N ASP A 115 -0.49 10.17 4.73
CA ASP A 115 0.08 9.65 5.97
C ASP A 115 -0.06 8.14 6.12
N VAL A 116 -1.20 7.60 5.67
CA VAL A 116 -1.54 6.17 5.76
C VAL A 116 -2.11 5.64 4.44
N ASN A 117 -1.93 4.33 4.20
CA ASN A 117 -2.30 3.69 2.94
C ASN A 117 -3.82 3.76 2.65
N GLY A 118 -4.66 3.60 3.68
CA GLY A 118 -6.12 3.66 3.52
C GLY A 118 -6.63 5.01 3.03
N SER A 119 -5.98 6.11 3.45
CA SER A 119 -6.30 7.45 2.95
C SER A 119 -5.94 7.60 1.48
N ALA A 120 -4.76 7.12 1.08
CA ALA A 120 -4.31 7.16 -0.32
C ALA A 120 -5.27 6.38 -1.23
N GLU A 121 -5.66 5.17 -0.84
CA GLU A 121 -6.61 4.34 -1.60
C GLU A 121 -8.00 4.97 -1.68
N ALA A 122 -8.53 5.50 -0.57
CA ALA A 122 -9.84 6.12 -0.53
C ALA A 122 -9.92 7.35 -1.45
N ILE A 123 -8.86 8.16 -1.49
CA ILE A 123 -8.77 9.33 -2.38
C ILE A 123 -8.75 8.88 -3.84
N VAL A 124 -7.89 7.93 -4.20
CA VAL A 124 -7.82 7.39 -5.57
C VAL A 124 -9.17 6.80 -6.00
N GLY A 125 -9.81 6.01 -5.13
CA GLY A 125 -11.13 5.43 -5.40
C GLY A 125 -12.22 6.49 -5.57
N SER A 126 -12.12 7.62 -4.89
CA SER A 126 -13.06 8.75 -5.03
C SER A 126 -12.82 9.53 -6.33
N LEU A 127 -11.55 9.75 -6.70
CA LEU A 127 -11.18 10.40 -7.96
C LEU A 127 -11.61 9.59 -9.18
N HIS A 128 -11.57 8.26 -9.12
CA HIS A 128 -12.07 7.41 -10.21
C HIS A 128 -13.59 7.46 -10.41
N LYS A 129 -14.36 7.84 -9.37
CA LYS A 129 -15.81 8.03 -9.49
C LYS A 129 -16.18 9.36 -10.14
N PHE A 130 -15.26 10.33 -10.13
CA PHE A 130 -15.40 11.57 -10.91
C PHE A 130 -15.11 11.25 -12.38
N LEU A 131 -16.17 10.89 -13.10
CA LEU A 131 -16.15 10.71 -14.55
C LEU A 131 -16.79 11.93 -15.20
N ASP A 132 -15.96 12.84 -15.70
CA ASP A 132 -16.37 13.90 -16.61
C ASP A 132 -15.87 13.57 -18.02
N ASP A 133 -16.68 13.85 -19.03
CA ASP A 133 -16.33 13.59 -20.43
C ASP A 133 -15.32 14.62 -20.97
N GLU A 134 -15.22 15.79 -20.33
CA GLU A 134 -14.32 16.88 -20.75
C GLU A 134 -12.92 16.77 -20.13
N VAL A 135 -12.82 16.31 -18.88
CA VAL A 135 -11.55 16.20 -18.13
C VAL A 135 -11.42 14.84 -17.44
N LYS A 136 -10.37 14.10 -17.77
CA LYS A 136 -10.03 12.82 -17.11
C LYS A 136 -8.94 13.02 -16.06
N VAL A 137 -9.23 12.62 -14.83
CA VAL A 137 -8.22 12.55 -13.78
C VAL A 137 -7.35 11.31 -13.98
N ARG A 138 -6.03 11.50 -14.01
CA ARG A 138 -5.06 10.41 -14.13
C ARG A 138 -4.09 10.43 -12.95
N VAL A 139 -4.20 9.42 -12.08
CA VAL A 139 -3.27 9.25 -10.96
C VAL A 139 -1.98 8.61 -11.49
N LEU A 140 -0.86 9.34 -11.40
CA LEU A 140 0.46 8.88 -11.84
C LEU A 140 1.17 8.09 -10.75
N LEU A 141 1.07 8.58 -9.51
CA LEU A 141 1.70 7.98 -8.34
C LEU A 141 0.80 8.23 -7.13
N SER A 142 0.57 7.19 -6.33
CA SER A 142 -0.07 7.27 -5.03
C SER A 142 0.83 6.53 -4.03
N GLY A 143 1.16 7.16 -2.91
CA GLY A 143 2.07 6.58 -1.94
C GLY A 143 1.89 7.12 -0.52
N VAL A 144 2.60 6.49 0.42
CA VAL A 144 2.53 6.83 1.84
C VAL A 144 3.81 7.51 2.29
N GLY A 145 3.68 8.50 3.17
CA GLY A 145 4.77 9.25 3.80
C GLY A 145 4.91 10.68 3.28
N ALA A 146 5.91 11.39 3.84
CA ALA A 146 6.19 12.77 3.49
C ALA A 146 6.51 12.94 1.99
N ILE A 147 6.20 14.12 1.46
CA ILE A 147 6.57 14.51 0.11
C ILE A 147 8.09 14.66 0.03
N ASN A 148 8.70 14.02 -0.97
CA ASN A 148 10.15 14.06 -1.19
C ASN A 148 10.51 14.72 -2.54
N GLU A 149 11.80 14.92 -2.78
CA GLU A 149 12.32 15.55 -3.99
C GLU A 149 11.98 14.77 -5.28
N SER A 150 11.91 13.44 -5.19
CA SER A 150 11.52 12.60 -6.33
C SER A 150 10.06 12.82 -6.73
N ASP A 151 9.17 13.02 -5.76
CA ASP A 151 7.76 13.34 -6.00
C ASP A 151 7.61 14.71 -6.70
N VAL A 152 8.37 15.72 -6.24
CA VAL A 152 8.40 17.06 -6.84
C VAL A 152 8.96 17.02 -8.25
N THR A 153 10.03 16.26 -8.46
CA THR A 153 10.66 16.07 -9.79
C THR A 153 9.68 15.41 -10.76
N LEU A 154 8.96 14.38 -10.32
CA LEU A 154 7.94 13.72 -11.12
C LEU A 154 6.82 14.70 -11.50
N ALA A 155 6.33 15.48 -10.53
CA ALA A 155 5.30 16.49 -10.76
C ALA A 155 5.74 17.56 -11.77
N GLN A 156 6.98 18.06 -11.66
CA GLN A 156 7.53 19.04 -12.60
C GLN A 156 7.70 18.46 -14.02
N ALA A 157 8.24 17.24 -14.14
CA ALA A 157 8.49 16.61 -15.43
C ALA A 157 7.20 16.28 -16.20
N THR A 158 6.11 16.01 -15.47
CA THR A 158 4.83 15.57 -16.05
C THR A 158 3.74 16.65 -16.03
N GLY A 159 4.00 17.79 -15.39
CA GLY A 159 2.98 18.81 -15.13
C GLY A 159 1.88 18.35 -14.15
N ALA A 160 2.15 17.32 -13.35
CA ALA A 160 1.17 16.76 -12.43
C ALA A 160 0.95 17.64 -11.21
N MET A 161 -0.30 17.69 -10.75
CA MET A 161 -0.65 18.31 -9.48
C MET A 161 -0.20 17.41 -8.32
N LEU A 162 0.53 17.97 -7.36
CA LEU A 162 1.01 17.26 -6.18
C LEU A 162 0.06 17.52 -5.00
N ILE A 163 -0.53 16.47 -4.43
CA ILE A 163 -1.52 16.55 -3.35
C ILE A 163 -1.01 15.76 -2.14
N GLY A 164 -0.93 16.42 -0.99
CA GLY A 164 -0.63 15.82 0.31
C GLY A 164 -1.89 15.69 1.17
N PHE A 165 -2.10 14.53 1.77
CA PHE A 165 -3.16 14.28 2.76
C PHE A 165 -2.55 13.92 4.11
N ASN A 166 -2.62 14.87 5.05
CA ASN A 166 -2.08 14.73 6.41
C ASN A 166 -0.56 14.47 6.46
N VAL A 167 0.20 15.03 5.50
CA VAL A 167 1.67 14.89 5.35
C VAL A 167 2.42 16.21 5.50
#